data_AF-A0A6V7J3P2-F1
#
_entry.id   AF-A0A6V7J3P2-F1
#
_cell.length_a   1.000
_cell.length_b   1.000
_cell.length_c   1.000
_cell.angle_alpha   90.00
_cell.angle_beta   90.00
_cell.angle_gamma   90.00
#
_symmetry.space_group_name_H-M   'P 1'
#
loop_
_entity.id
_entity.type
_entity.pdbx_description
1 polymer ?
#
loop_
_entity_poly.entity_id
_entity_poly.type
_entity_poly.pdbx_seq_one_letter_code
_entity_poly.pdbx_strand_id
1 'polypeptide(L)' 'ENECKYRPCDIFAHCTNTLGGFHCSCYPGYRGDGFTCE' A
#
# COMPACT_ATOMS: atom_id res chain seq x y z
N GLU A 1 -0.26 -12.04 -8.94
CA GLU A 1 1.14 -12.50 -8.90
C GLU A 1 1.70 -11.98 -7.57
N ASN A 2 2.79 -11.21 -7.49
CA ASN A 2 2.97 -10.32 -6.34
C ASN A 2 3.23 -8.89 -6.82
N GLU A 3 2.16 -8.12 -6.85
CA GLU A 3 2.03 -6.78 -7.38
C GLU A 3 2.75 -5.76 -6.48
N CYS A 4 2.95 -6.09 -5.19
CA CYS A 4 3.72 -5.26 -4.26
C CYS A 4 5.21 -5.16 -4.60
N LYS A 5 5.74 -6.04 -5.46
CA LYS A 5 7.14 -5.95 -5.93
C LYS A 5 7.44 -4.65 -6.67
N TYR A 6 6.42 -4.04 -7.29
CA TYR A 6 6.56 -2.79 -8.04
C TYR A 6 6.40 -1.54 -7.17
N ARG A 7 6.28 -1.71 -5.85
CA ARG A 7 6.06 -0.63 -4.88
C ARG A 7 4.95 0.34 -5.32
N PRO A 8 3.72 -0.14 -5.53
CA PRO A 8 2.62 0.69 -6.04
C PRO A 8 2.02 1.64 -4.99
N CYS A 9 2.39 1.51 -3.72
CA CYS A 9 1.86 2.28 -2.60
C CYS A 9 2.77 3.45 -2.22
N ASP A 10 2.26 4.35 -1.37
CA ASP A 10 3.03 5.43 -0.75
C ASP A 10 4.23 4.91 0.06
N ILE A 11 5.24 5.75 0.27
CA ILE A 11 6.41 5.42 1.10
C ILE A 11 6.05 5.17 2.57
N PHE A 12 4.95 5.76 3.04
CA PHE A 12 4.40 5.57 4.38
C PHE A 12 3.21 4.62 4.40
N ALA A 13 3.10 3.75 3.38
CA ALA A 13 2.07 2.72 3.31
C ALA A 13 2.66 1.31 3.23
N HIS A 14 1.90 0.36 3.75
CA HIS A 14 2.15 -1.07 3.63
C HIS A 14 1.37 -1.64 2.44
N CYS A 15 2.07 -2.33 1.55
CA CYS A 15 1.46 -3.07 0.45
C CYS A 15 1.16 -4.51 0.87
N THR A 16 -0.10 -4.92 0.72
CA THR A 16 -0.54 -6.29 0.94
C THR A 16 -0.99 -6.89 -0.39
N ASN A 17 -0.31 -7.95 -0.83
CA ASN A 17 -0.68 -8.67 -2.03
C ASN A 17 -1.93 -9.51 -1.80
N THR A 18 -2.90 -9.45 -2.70
CA THR A 18 -4.17 -10.20 -2.61
C THR A 18 -4.39 -11.05 -3.85
N LEU A 19 -5.22 -12.09 -3.75
CA LEU A 19 -5.65 -12.84 -4.91
C LEU A 19 -6.52 -11.94 -5.80
N GLY A 20 -5.97 -11.50 -6.93
CA GLY A 20 -6.61 -10.58 -7.87
C GLY A 20 -6.11 -9.13 -7.82
N GLY A 21 -5.08 -8.82 -7.02
CA GLY A 21 -4.45 -7.49 -7.03
C GLY A 21 -3.60 -7.21 -5.79
N PHE A 22 -3.67 -5.97 -5.31
CA PHE A 22 -2.99 -5.54 -4.09
C PHE A 22 -3.83 -4.50 -3.35
N HIS A 23 -3.52 -4.32 -2.08
CA HIS A 23 -4.12 -3.30 -1.23
C HIS A 23 -3.03 -2.50 -0.52
N CYS A 24 -3.15 -1.18 -0.51
CA CYS A 24 -2.26 -0.28 0.19
C CYS A 24 -2.94 0.23 1.47
N SER A 25 -2.20 0.29 2.57
CA SER A 25 -2.71 0.85 3.83
C SER A 25 -1.64 1.70 4.50
N CYS A 26 -1.96 2.94 4.87
CA CYS A 26 -1.02 3.81 5.57
C CYS A 26 -0.52 3.19 6.88
N TYR A 27 0.73 3.48 7.25
CA TYR A 27 1.27 3.05 8.54
C TYR A 27 0.51 3.69 9.70
N PRO A 28 0.49 3.03 10.88
CA PRO A 28 -0.12 3.60 12.08
C PRO A 28 0.42 5.00 12.37
N GLY A 29 -0.46 5.99 12.46
CA GLY A 29 -0.11 7.40 12.67
C GLY A 29 -0.20 8.27 11.41
N TYR A 30 -0.26 7.67 10.22
CA TYR A 30 -0.49 8.38 8.95
C TYR A 30 -1.94 8.21 8.51
N ARG A 31 -2.47 9.21 7.80
CA ARG A 31 -3.82 9.21 7.24
C ARG A 31 -3.78 9.36 5.73
N GLY A 32 -4.70 8.69 5.06
CA GLY A 32 -4.81 8.72 3.61
C GLY A 32 -5.40 7.44 3.05
N ASP A 33 -5.22 7.23 1.75
CA ASP A 33 -5.80 6.13 0.98
C ASP A 33 -4.79 4.98 0.73
N GLY A 34 -3.58 5.08 1.29
CA GLY A 34 -2.48 4.13 1.07
C GLY A 34 -1.63 4.42 -0.17
N PHE A 35 -2.10 5.27 -1.09
CA PHE A 35 -1.34 5.79 -2.21
C PHE A 35 -0.78 7.19 -1.93
N THR A 36 -1.42 7.92 -1.04
CA THR A 36 -0.92 9.13 -0.39
C THR A 36 -1.14 8.98 1.12
N CYS A 37 -0.10 9.15 1.92
CA CYS A 37 -0.16 9.06 3.38
C CYS A 37 0.54 10.25 4.01
N GLU A 38 -0.14 10.95 4.92
CA GLU A 38 0.32 12.19 5.57
C GLU A 38 0.03 12.21 7.09
#